data_AF-A0A9X3F6X5-F1
#
_entry.id   AF-A0A9X3F6X5-F1
#
_cell.length_a   1.000
_cell.length_b   1.000
_cell.length_c   1.000
_cell.angle_alpha   90.00
_cell.angle_beta   90.00
_cell.angle_gamma   90.00
#
_symmetry.space_group_name_H-M   'P 1'
#
loop_
_entity.id
_entity.type
_entity.pdbx_description
1 polymer ?
#
loop_
_entity_poly.entity_id
_entity_poly.type
_entity_poly.pdbx_seq_one_letter_code
_entity_poly.pdbx_strand_id
1 'polypeptide(L)'
;MIGATPRRQQITMILGAATSALVIGFTLLLLNNASTVYTLKHEAAGVHAPADVPLGPAEPLRGPEALNDSATYRVLQLPKPRDGIPAGKYLVDETGKIKYLVDPGINGRVKKRDDDTPVVKYDAPKASLMALITDGILTQQLPWVLVILGVMIAVTLELASVSALPFAVGVYLPIAASAPIFVGGLVRHFADRARQRRRSEAGLAAESELEAESSPGVLMSSGLIAGGAIAGIGLALLALAPSVQHAINFGETAELGDIGSLIPFGLLVFGLVTVARR
;
A
#
# COMPACT_ATOMS: atom_id res chain seq x y z
N MET A 1 -3.68 -28.39 -15.88
CA MET A 1 -3.21 -27.73 -17.12
C MET A 1 -1.83 -27.13 -16.89
N ILE A 2 -0.77 -27.91 -17.07
CA ILE A 2 0.62 -27.44 -17.08
C ILE A 2 1.09 -27.68 -18.51
N GLY A 3 1.38 -26.62 -19.28
CA GLY A 3 2.01 -26.76 -20.61
C GLY A 3 1.41 -25.98 -21.78
N ALA A 4 0.38 -25.14 -21.60
CA ALA A 4 -0.25 -24.43 -22.72
C ALA A 4 0.23 -22.98 -22.94
N THR A 5 1.13 -22.43 -22.12
CA THR A 5 1.60 -21.05 -22.29
C THR A 5 2.76 -21.00 -23.30
N PRO A 6 2.63 -20.28 -24.44
CA PRO A 6 3.72 -20.13 -25.41
C PRO A 6 4.99 -19.60 -24.74
N ARG A 7 6.17 -20.12 -25.12
CA ARG A 7 7.48 -19.74 -24.54
C ARG A 7 7.70 -18.23 -24.50
N ARG A 8 7.26 -17.50 -25.54
CA ARG A 8 7.36 -16.03 -25.60
C ARG A 8 6.52 -15.35 -24.52
N GLN A 9 5.31 -15.85 -24.25
CA GLN A 9 4.43 -15.31 -23.22
C GLN A 9 4.98 -15.57 -21.81
N GLN A 10 5.62 -16.71 -21.57
CA GLN A 10 6.31 -16.97 -20.29
C GLN A 10 7.48 -16.01 -20.06
N ILE A 11 8.29 -15.75 -21.08
CA ILE A 11 9.39 -14.78 -20.98
C ILE A 11 8.85 -13.38 -20.71
N THR A 12 7.77 -12.96 -21.40
CA THR A 12 7.12 -11.67 -21.15
C THR A 12 6.59 -11.55 -19.73
N MET A 13 5.99 -12.60 -19.17
CA MET A 13 5.52 -12.61 -17.79
C MET A 13 6.66 -12.48 -16.79
N ILE A 14 7.76 -13.23 -16.98
CA ILE A 14 8.94 -13.16 -16.10
C ILE A 14 9.56 -11.76 -16.17
N LEU A 15 9.74 -11.23 -17.38
CA LEU A 15 10.30 -9.90 -17.57
C LEU A 15 9.41 -8.83 -16.94
N GLY A 16 8.09 -8.89 -17.17
CA GLY A 16 7.12 -7.97 -16.59
C GLY A 16 7.04 -8.04 -15.06
N ALA A 17 7.11 -9.24 -14.49
CA ALA A 17 7.14 -9.42 -13.04
C ALA A 17 8.46 -8.89 -12.45
N ALA A 18 9.60 -9.15 -13.09
CA ALA A 18 10.90 -8.69 -12.63
C ALA A 18 11.03 -7.15 -12.70
N THR A 19 10.60 -6.53 -13.80
CA THR A 19 10.60 -5.06 -13.91
C THR A 19 9.66 -4.44 -12.89
N SER A 20 8.47 -4.99 -12.69
CA SER A 20 7.54 -4.52 -11.67
C SER A 20 8.11 -4.63 -10.26
N ALA A 21 8.74 -5.75 -9.92
CA ALA A 21 9.37 -5.95 -8.62
C ALA A 21 10.50 -4.95 -8.37
N LEU A 22 11.32 -4.65 -9.39
CA LEU A 22 12.38 -3.64 -9.30
C LEU A 22 11.81 -2.23 -9.10
N VAL A 23 10.81 -1.85 -9.90
CA VAL A 23 10.18 -0.52 -9.81
C VAL A 23 9.50 -0.36 -8.46
N ILE A 24 8.70 -1.33 -8.02
CA ILE A 24 8.02 -1.29 -6.71
C ILE A 24 9.04 -1.25 -5.58
N GLY A 25 10.09 -2.08 -5.62
CA GLY A 25 11.14 -2.09 -4.62
C GLY A 25 11.84 -0.73 -4.52
N PHE A 26 12.19 -0.13 -5.66
CA PHE A 26 12.79 1.20 -5.72
C PHE A 26 11.86 2.28 -5.17
N THR A 27 10.58 2.31 -5.59
CA THR A 27 9.60 3.28 -5.10
C THR A 27 9.37 3.12 -3.59
N LEU A 28 9.26 1.90 -3.08
CA LEU A 28 9.10 1.65 -1.65
C LEU A 28 10.31 2.13 -0.85
N LEU A 29 11.54 1.92 -1.35
CA LEU A 29 12.74 2.43 -0.70
C LEU A 29 12.77 3.96 -0.68
N LEU A 30 12.41 4.61 -1.79
CA LEU A 30 12.32 6.07 -1.85
C LEU A 30 11.29 6.62 -0.87
N LEU A 31 10.06 6.09 -0.89
CA LEU A 31 8.98 6.54 0.00
C LEU A 31 9.31 6.27 1.46
N ASN A 32 9.89 5.10 1.77
CA ASN A 32 10.31 4.77 3.12
C ASN A 32 11.38 5.74 3.62
N ASN A 33 12.42 5.98 2.82
CA ASN A 33 13.50 6.89 3.20
C ASN A 33 13.03 8.34 3.33
N ALA A 34 12.15 8.81 2.44
CA ALA A 34 11.59 10.16 2.48
C ALA A 34 10.71 10.40 3.72
N SER A 35 10.06 9.35 4.22
CA SER A 35 9.11 9.43 5.34
C SER A 35 9.62 8.81 6.66
N THR A 36 10.91 8.44 6.70
CA THR A 36 11.57 8.00 7.94
C THR A 36 11.81 9.20 8.85
N VAL A 37 11.51 9.04 10.14
CA VAL A 37 11.64 10.09 11.16
C VAL A 37 12.61 9.61 12.24
N TYR A 38 13.57 10.46 12.60
CA TYR A 38 14.47 10.24 13.71
C TYR A 38 14.02 11.11 14.90
N THR A 39 13.37 10.50 15.89
CA THR A 39 12.81 11.22 17.05
C THR A 39 13.62 11.00 18.33
N LEU A 40 13.84 12.09 19.07
CA LEU A 40 14.38 12.11 20.44
C LEU A 40 13.28 11.84 21.47
N LYS A 41 12.02 12.19 21.17
CA LYS A 41 10.85 12.08 22.06
C LYS A 41 10.30 10.65 22.05
N HIS A 42 11.00 9.73 22.71
CA HIS A 42 10.64 8.31 22.78
C HIS A 42 10.92 7.72 24.16
N GLU A 43 10.21 6.63 24.50
CA GLU A 43 10.21 6.00 25.82
C GLU A 43 11.59 5.46 26.26
N ALA A 44 12.47 5.20 25.29
CA ALA A 44 13.80 4.61 25.52
C ALA A 44 14.95 5.64 25.51
N ALA A 45 14.65 6.94 25.47
CA ALA A 45 15.67 8.00 25.43
C ALA A 45 16.62 7.92 26.63
N GLY A 46 17.93 7.80 26.36
CA GLY A 46 18.97 7.79 27.38
C GLY A 46 19.17 6.45 28.11
N VAL A 47 18.38 5.42 27.77
CA VAL A 47 18.55 4.05 28.29
C VAL A 47 19.77 3.40 27.61
N HIS A 48 20.53 2.60 28.37
CA HIS A 48 21.65 1.85 27.79
C HIS A 48 21.12 0.70 26.93
N ALA A 49 21.76 0.49 25.77
CA ALA A 49 21.46 -0.64 24.92
C ALA A 49 21.69 -1.97 25.68
N PRO A 50 20.83 -2.98 25.49
CA PRO A 50 21.03 -4.29 26.09
C PRO A 50 22.39 -4.86 25.65
N ALA A 51 23.23 -5.27 26.61
CA ALA A 51 24.60 -5.70 26.35
C ALA A 51 24.71 -6.98 25.51
N ASP A 52 23.62 -7.72 25.38
CA ASP A 52 23.54 -8.99 24.67
C ASP A 52 23.08 -8.87 23.21
N VAL A 53 22.64 -7.67 22.78
CA VAL A 53 22.25 -7.43 21.40
C VAL A 53 23.42 -6.79 20.65
N PRO A 54 23.96 -7.43 19.59
CA PRO A 54 25.08 -6.87 18.85
C PRO A 54 24.65 -5.58 18.14
N LEU A 55 25.44 -4.53 18.34
CA LEU A 55 25.27 -3.26 17.64
C LEU A 55 25.73 -3.41 16.18
N GLY A 56 24.88 -2.97 15.26
CA GLY A 56 25.13 -2.94 13.84
C GLY A 56 26.18 -1.89 13.42
N PRO A 57 26.37 -1.72 12.10
CA PRO A 57 27.23 -0.67 11.57
C PRO A 57 26.75 0.72 11.99
N ALA A 58 27.68 1.69 11.99
CA ALA A 58 27.34 3.08 12.24
C ALA A 58 26.60 3.66 11.02
N GLU A 59 25.44 4.26 11.26
CA GLU A 59 24.64 4.94 10.25
C GLU A 59 24.50 6.43 10.60
N PRO A 60 24.65 7.34 9.62
CA PRO A 60 24.34 8.76 9.82
C PRO A 60 22.83 8.97 9.84
N LEU A 61 22.41 10.07 10.47
CA LEU A 61 21.03 10.56 10.36
C LEU A 61 20.70 10.93 8.90
N ARG A 62 19.43 10.77 8.51
CA ARG A 62 18.94 11.13 7.16
C ARG A 62 17.78 12.11 7.27
N GLY A 63 17.59 12.92 6.24
CA GLY A 63 16.51 13.91 6.19
C GLY A 63 16.84 15.20 6.96
N PRO A 64 15.83 15.99 7.33
CA PRO A 64 16.03 17.31 7.92
C PRO A 64 16.68 17.28 9.30
N GLU A 65 16.56 16.16 10.03
CA GLU A 65 17.24 15.98 11.32
C GLU A 65 18.76 15.88 11.16
N ALA A 66 19.26 15.45 9.99
CA ALA A 66 20.68 15.43 9.67
C ALA A 66 21.29 16.83 9.49
N LEU A 67 20.46 17.88 9.34
CA LEU A 67 20.93 19.27 9.33
C LEU A 67 21.34 19.74 10.72
N ASN A 68 20.76 19.14 11.77
CA ASN A 68 21.00 19.53 13.16
C ASN A 68 22.09 18.66 13.83
N ASP A 69 22.32 17.44 13.34
CA ASP A 69 23.30 16.51 13.88
C ASP A 69 23.91 15.65 12.75
N SER A 70 25.22 15.81 12.53
CA SER A 70 25.99 15.10 11.50
C SER A 70 26.74 13.88 12.03
N ALA A 71 26.57 13.55 13.31
CA ALA A 71 27.23 12.39 13.90
C ALA A 71 26.66 11.07 13.37
N THR A 72 27.49 10.04 13.45
CA THR A 72 27.13 8.66 13.10
C THR A 72 26.82 7.88 14.37
N TYR A 73 25.79 7.05 14.31
CA TYR A 73 25.31 6.29 15.45
C TYR A 73 25.24 4.80 15.13
N ARG A 74 25.53 3.94 16.11
CA ARG A 74 25.44 2.49 15.91
C ARG A 74 23.99 2.05 15.92
N VAL A 75 23.62 1.20 14.97
CA VAL A 75 22.25 0.71 14.86
C VAL A 75 21.97 -0.38 15.88
N LEU A 76 20.92 -0.21 16.68
CA LEU A 76 20.34 -1.24 17.54
C LEU A 76 18.99 -1.67 16.95
N GLN A 77 18.89 -2.93 16.52
CA GLN A 77 17.64 -3.50 16.04
C GLN A 77 17.02 -4.39 17.12
N LEU A 78 15.86 -4.00 17.64
CA LEU A 78 15.11 -4.75 18.63
C LEU A 78 13.86 -5.37 17.97
N PRO A 79 13.88 -6.66 17.59
CA PRO A 79 12.73 -7.31 16.95
C PRO A 79 11.56 -7.55 17.92
N LYS A 80 11.84 -7.66 19.23
CA LYS A 80 10.83 -7.83 20.29
C LYS A 80 11.07 -6.79 21.39
N PRO A 81 10.02 -6.36 22.11
CA PRO A 81 10.17 -5.47 23.26
C PRO A 81 11.05 -6.13 24.32
N ARG A 82 11.99 -5.38 24.90
CA ARG A 82 12.94 -5.91 25.89
C ARG A 82 13.39 -4.82 26.86
N ASP A 83 13.52 -5.16 28.14
CA ASP A 83 14.00 -4.24 29.19
C ASP A 83 13.24 -2.89 29.23
N GLY A 84 11.94 -2.92 28.94
CA GLY A 84 11.10 -1.72 28.86
C GLY A 84 11.23 -0.91 27.55
N ILE A 85 12.08 -1.33 26.62
CA ILE A 85 12.28 -0.72 25.30
C ILE A 85 11.34 -1.40 24.30
N PRO A 86 10.45 -0.67 23.60
CA PRO A 86 9.60 -1.23 22.55
C PRO A 86 10.41 -1.83 21.39
N ALA A 87 9.81 -2.76 20.63
CA ALA A 87 10.41 -3.25 19.39
C ALA A 87 10.56 -2.11 18.37
N GLY A 88 11.72 -2.01 17.73
CA GLY A 88 12.04 -0.93 16.80
C GLY A 88 13.52 -0.87 16.43
N LYS A 89 13.84 0.07 15.54
CA LYS A 89 15.22 0.41 15.17
C LYS A 89 15.62 1.66 15.96
N TYR A 90 16.74 1.60 16.65
CA TYR A 90 17.27 2.69 17.48
C TYR A 90 18.69 3.03 17.06
N LEU A 91 19.09 4.29 17.29
CA LEU A 91 20.45 4.76 17.12
C LEU A 91 21.10 4.96 18.49
N VAL A 92 22.23 4.32 18.66
CA VAL A 92 23.00 4.27 19.91
C VAL A 92 24.29 5.07 19.73
N ASP A 93 24.57 5.91 20.71
CA ASP A 93 25.79 6.71 20.78
C ASP A 93 27.03 5.86 21.12
N GLU A 94 28.24 6.42 20.98
CA GLU A 94 29.49 5.72 21.32
C GLU A 94 29.53 5.25 22.79
N THR A 95 28.78 5.95 23.65
CA THR A 95 28.59 5.63 25.07
C THR A 95 27.66 4.43 25.33
N GLY A 96 27.04 3.87 24.30
CA GLY A 96 26.09 2.76 24.43
C GLY A 96 24.67 3.18 24.84
N LYS A 97 24.35 4.48 24.82
CA LYS A 97 23.01 5.00 25.13
C LYS A 97 22.16 5.21 23.88
N ILE A 98 20.88 4.88 23.99
CA ILE A 98 19.89 5.11 22.93
C ILE A 98 19.59 6.62 22.86
N LYS A 99 19.83 7.22 21.68
CA LYS A 99 19.60 8.65 21.44
C LYS A 99 18.39 8.89 20.55
N TYR A 100 18.27 8.18 19.43
CA TYR A 100 17.15 8.34 18.50
C TYR A 100 16.37 7.04 18.30
N LEU A 101 15.05 7.15 18.18
CA LEU A 101 14.20 6.14 17.56
C LEU A 101 14.14 6.40 16.05
N VAL A 102 14.43 5.38 15.25
CA VAL A 102 14.26 5.41 13.79
C VAL A 102 12.88 4.86 13.46
N ASP A 103 11.91 5.74 13.25
CA ASP A 103 10.55 5.35 12.87
C ASP A 103 10.42 5.32 11.34
N PRO A 104 10.24 4.14 10.71
CA PRO A 104 10.22 4.01 9.25
C PRO A 104 9.03 4.72 8.61
N GLY A 105 9.13 5.01 7.31
CA GLY A 105 8.02 5.58 6.54
C GLY A 105 6.88 4.58 6.32
N ILE A 106 7.22 3.31 6.13
CA ILE A 106 6.24 2.22 6.00
C ILE A 106 5.98 1.58 7.37
N ASN A 107 4.71 1.44 7.75
CA ASN A 107 4.26 0.91 9.06
C ASN A 107 4.83 1.65 10.28
N GLY A 108 5.29 2.90 10.12
CA GLY A 108 5.77 3.74 11.22
C GLY A 108 4.64 4.27 12.10
N ARG A 109 4.97 4.60 13.34
CA ARG A 109 4.01 5.06 14.37
C ARG A 109 4.00 6.58 14.57
N VAL A 110 5.09 7.24 14.22
CA VAL A 110 5.33 8.65 14.54
C VAL A 110 4.79 9.53 13.41
N LYS A 111 3.60 10.13 13.61
CA LYS A 111 2.93 10.96 12.60
C LYS A 111 3.37 12.43 12.59
N LYS A 112 4.16 12.84 13.57
CA LYS A 112 4.70 14.20 13.71
C LYS A 112 6.17 14.13 14.06
N ARG A 113 6.98 14.97 13.44
CA ARG A 113 8.39 15.13 13.82
C ARG A 113 8.50 15.84 15.18
N ASP A 114 9.68 15.80 15.78
CA ASP A 114 10.01 16.53 17.01
C ASP A 114 9.73 18.05 16.94
N ASP A 115 9.75 18.61 15.73
CA ASP A 115 9.44 20.01 15.36
C ASP A 115 7.95 20.21 14.98
N ASP A 116 7.07 19.30 15.40
CA ASP A 116 5.61 19.30 15.16
C ASP A 116 5.14 19.28 13.68
N THR A 117 6.07 19.24 12.73
CA THR A 117 5.75 19.08 11.30
C THR A 117 5.11 17.71 11.01
N PRO A 118 4.01 17.66 10.22
CA PRO A 118 3.33 16.41 9.92
C PRO A 118 4.14 15.55 8.95
N VAL A 119 4.14 14.23 9.17
CA VAL A 119 4.82 13.26 8.29
C VAL A 119 3.80 12.23 7.81
N VAL A 120 3.78 12.00 6.49
CA VAL A 120 2.92 10.97 5.88
C VAL A 120 3.52 9.61 6.16
N LYS A 121 2.70 8.70 6.69
CA LYS A 121 3.07 7.29 6.90
C LYS A 121 2.26 6.40 5.98
N TYR A 122 2.87 5.31 5.55
CA TYR A 122 2.25 4.36 4.64
C TYR A 122 2.03 3.04 5.35
N ASP A 123 0.79 2.62 5.47
CA ASP A 123 0.48 1.31 6.03
C ASP A 123 0.63 0.24 4.95
N ALA A 124 1.32 -0.84 5.29
CA ALA A 124 1.43 -2.04 4.47
C ALA A 124 0.85 -3.26 5.22
N PRO A 125 -0.48 -3.33 5.44
CA PRO A 125 -1.08 -4.34 6.31
C PRO A 125 -0.80 -5.78 5.86
N LYS A 126 -0.84 -6.03 4.54
CA LYS A 126 -0.55 -7.37 3.97
C LYS A 126 0.89 -7.80 4.25
N ALA A 127 1.85 -6.87 4.17
CA ALA A 127 3.25 -7.16 4.47
C ALA A 127 3.45 -7.45 5.97
N SER A 128 2.79 -6.69 6.83
CA SER A 128 2.82 -6.90 8.28
C SER A 128 2.27 -8.28 8.68
N LEU A 129 1.16 -8.72 8.08
CA LEU A 129 0.63 -10.06 8.32
C LEU A 129 1.60 -11.15 7.86
N MET A 130 2.21 -11.01 6.68
CA MET A 130 3.18 -12.00 6.20
C MET A 130 4.41 -12.07 7.10
N ALA A 131 4.93 -10.92 7.55
CA ALA A 131 6.02 -10.86 8.51
C ALA A 131 5.66 -11.59 9.82
N LEU A 132 4.48 -11.33 10.39
CA LEU A 132 4.01 -12.02 11.59
C LEU A 132 3.87 -13.53 11.42
N ILE A 133 3.39 -13.99 10.26
CA ILE A 133 3.29 -15.42 9.93
C ILE A 133 4.68 -16.03 9.81
N THR A 134 5.59 -15.40 9.06
CA THR A 134 6.97 -15.88 8.89
C THR A 134 7.70 -15.93 10.23
N ASP A 135 7.60 -14.89 11.05
CA ASP A 135 8.21 -14.84 12.38
C ASP A 135 7.61 -15.92 13.29
N GLY A 136 6.29 -16.09 13.28
CA GLY A 136 5.60 -17.12 14.06
C GLY A 136 6.02 -18.54 13.66
N ILE A 137 6.23 -18.81 12.36
CA ILE A 137 6.72 -20.09 11.86
C ILE A 137 8.19 -20.29 12.27
N LEU A 138 9.04 -19.30 12.03
CA LEU A 138 10.48 -19.38 12.29
C LEU A 138 10.79 -19.52 13.78
N THR A 139 10.04 -18.83 14.64
CA THR A 139 10.19 -18.88 16.10
C THR A 139 9.36 -19.98 16.76
N GLN A 140 8.55 -20.72 16.00
CA GLN A 140 7.61 -21.73 16.49
C GLN A 140 6.58 -21.20 17.52
N GLN A 141 6.36 -19.88 17.57
CA GLN A 141 5.45 -19.23 18.52
C GLN A 141 4.15 -18.76 17.87
N LEU A 142 3.72 -19.42 16.79
CA LEU A 142 2.51 -19.04 16.09
C LEU A 142 1.27 -19.40 16.94
N PRO A 143 0.27 -18.50 17.08
CA PRO A 143 -0.92 -18.77 17.89
C PRO A 143 -1.83 -19.79 17.19
N TRP A 144 -1.52 -21.08 17.33
CA TRP A 144 -2.20 -22.20 16.68
C TRP A 144 -3.70 -22.25 16.94
N VAL A 145 -4.15 -21.78 18.12
CA VAL A 145 -5.58 -21.65 18.45
C VAL A 145 -6.29 -20.73 17.45
N LEU A 146 -5.70 -19.58 17.10
CA LEU A 146 -6.28 -18.64 16.13
C LEU A 146 -6.26 -19.21 14.71
N VAL A 147 -5.22 -19.96 14.34
CA VAL A 147 -5.14 -20.63 13.03
C VAL A 147 -6.22 -21.69 12.88
N ILE A 148 -6.35 -22.58 13.87
CA ILE A 148 -7.36 -23.64 13.85
C ILE A 148 -8.76 -23.04 13.87
N LEU A 149 -8.98 -21.98 14.66
CA LEU A 149 -10.25 -21.24 14.62
C LEU A 149 -10.56 -20.71 13.22
N GLY A 150 -9.58 -20.13 12.54
CA GLY A 150 -9.72 -19.67 11.15
C GLY A 150 -10.06 -20.80 10.17
N VAL A 151 -9.41 -21.97 10.32
CA VAL A 151 -9.71 -23.17 9.52
C VAL A 151 -11.16 -23.63 9.75
N MET A 152 -11.61 -23.67 11.00
CA MET A 152 -12.98 -24.06 11.34
C MET A 152 -14.02 -23.09 10.77
N ILE A 153 -13.75 -21.77 10.81
CA ILE A 153 -14.62 -20.77 10.18
C ILE A 153 -14.67 -20.97 8.67
N ALA A 154 -13.52 -21.20 8.02
CA ALA A 154 -13.47 -21.44 6.58
C ALA A 154 -14.26 -22.68 6.17
N VAL A 155 -14.11 -23.80 6.90
CA VAL A 155 -14.89 -25.02 6.68
C VAL A 155 -16.39 -24.76 6.87
N THR A 156 -16.77 -24.02 7.92
CA THR A 156 -18.18 -23.70 8.19
C THR A 156 -18.79 -22.86 7.06
N LEU A 157 -18.05 -21.87 6.56
CA LEU A 157 -18.49 -21.04 5.43
C LEU A 157 -18.64 -21.87 4.15
N GLU A 158 -17.68 -22.74 3.86
CA GLU A 158 -17.72 -23.60 2.67
C GLU A 158 -18.91 -24.57 2.74
N LEU A 159 -19.21 -25.12 3.93
CA LEU A 159 -20.41 -25.93 4.17
C LEU A 159 -21.71 -25.13 4.03
N ALA A 160 -21.70 -23.84 4.35
CA ALA A 160 -22.80 -22.92 4.13
C ALA A 160 -22.92 -22.44 2.66
N SER A 161 -22.12 -22.98 1.73
CA SER A 161 -22.03 -22.53 0.33
C SER A 161 -21.62 -21.05 0.19
N VAL A 162 -20.92 -20.51 1.19
CA VAL A 162 -20.34 -19.17 1.15
C VAL A 162 -18.84 -19.32 0.91
N SER A 163 -18.32 -18.71 -0.15
CA SER A 163 -16.89 -18.78 -0.43
C SER A 163 -16.09 -18.11 0.71
N ALA A 164 -15.23 -18.88 1.36
CA ALA A 164 -14.45 -18.42 2.50
C ALA A 164 -13.43 -17.32 2.14
N LEU A 165 -12.94 -17.30 0.89
CA LEU A 165 -11.90 -16.37 0.45
C LEU A 165 -12.41 -14.92 0.32
N PRO A 166 -13.50 -14.62 -0.43
CA PRO A 166 -14.09 -13.28 -0.44
C PRO A 166 -14.52 -12.81 0.95
N PHE A 167 -15.03 -13.71 1.79
CA PHE A 167 -15.40 -13.40 3.16
C PHE A 167 -14.19 -12.94 3.98
N ALA A 168 -13.10 -13.71 3.98
CA ALA A 168 -11.88 -13.38 4.71
C ALA A 168 -11.27 -12.04 4.26
N VAL A 169 -11.25 -11.78 2.94
CA VAL A 169 -10.79 -10.50 2.38
C VAL A 169 -11.71 -9.36 2.81
N GLY A 170 -13.03 -9.57 2.82
CA GLY A 170 -14.02 -8.56 3.22
C GLY A 170 -13.91 -8.16 4.69
N VAL A 171 -13.71 -9.11 5.60
CA VAL A 171 -13.52 -8.85 7.04
C VAL A 171 -12.20 -8.14 7.33
N TYR A 172 -11.19 -8.37 6.49
CA TYR A 172 -9.86 -7.77 6.67
C TYR A 172 -9.78 -6.30 6.23
N LEU A 173 -10.62 -5.87 5.28
CA LEU A 173 -10.55 -4.52 4.73
C LEU A 173 -11.42 -3.54 5.52
N PRO A 174 -10.95 -2.28 5.72
CA PRO A 174 -11.79 -1.23 6.30
C PRO A 174 -13.10 -1.09 5.52
N ILE A 175 -14.21 -0.86 6.23
CA ILE A 175 -15.54 -0.68 5.59
C ILE A 175 -15.48 0.43 4.52
N ALA A 176 -14.70 1.50 4.76
CA ALA A 176 -14.47 2.57 3.81
C ALA A 176 -13.81 2.12 2.50
N ALA A 177 -12.94 1.10 2.54
CA ALA A 177 -12.32 0.50 1.36
C ALA A 177 -13.22 -0.55 0.71
N SER A 178 -14.02 -1.27 1.49
CA SER A 178 -14.95 -2.29 1.02
C SER A 178 -16.20 -1.70 0.35
N ALA A 179 -16.67 -0.53 0.78
CA ALA A 179 -17.88 0.10 0.25
C ALA A 179 -17.79 0.44 -1.25
N PRO A 180 -16.74 1.09 -1.77
CA PRO A 180 -16.58 1.31 -3.21
C PRO A 180 -16.53 0.02 -4.02
N ILE A 181 -15.88 -1.03 -3.51
CA ILE A 181 -15.81 -2.35 -4.15
C ILE A 181 -17.21 -2.96 -4.24
N PHE A 182 -17.98 -2.89 -3.15
CA PHE A 182 -19.35 -3.37 -3.10
C PHE A 182 -20.27 -2.61 -4.06
N VAL A 183 -20.20 -1.27 -4.06
CA VAL A 183 -20.96 -0.43 -5.00
C VAL A 183 -20.59 -0.75 -6.44
N GLY A 184 -19.30 -0.89 -6.75
CA GLY A 184 -18.82 -1.31 -8.08
C GLY A 184 -19.37 -2.69 -8.47
N GLY A 185 -19.41 -3.64 -7.54
CA GLY A 185 -20.00 -4.97 -7.73
C GLY A 185 -21.51 -4.92 -7.99
N LEU A 186 -22.25 -4.08 -7.27
CA LEU A 186 -23.68 -3.85 -7.50
C LEU A 186 -23.92 -3.24 -8.89
N VAL A 187 -23.17 -2.19 -9.25
CA VAL A 187 -23.27 -1.55 -10.57
C VAL A 187 -23.00 -2.57 -11.67
N ARG A 188 -21.96 -3.40 -11.52
CA ARG A 188 -21.68 -4.50 -12.45
C ARG A 188 -22.82 -5.50 -12.52
N HIS A 189 -23.37 -5.94 -11.39
CA HIS A 189 -24.50 -6.87 -11.36
C HIS A 189 -25.72 -6.32 -12.11
N PHE A 190 -26.08 -5.05 -11.88
CA PHE A 190 -27.20 -4.42 -12.58
C PHE A 190 -26.91 -4.19 -14.08
N ALA A 191 -25.68 -3.81 -14.43
CA ALA A 191 -25.26 -3.63 -15.81
C ALA A 191 -25.29 -4.95 -16.60
N ASP A 192 -24.72 -6.02 -16.03
CA ASP A 192 -24.69 -7.35 -16.63
C ASP A 192 -26.12 -7.88 -16.80
N ARG A 193 -26.98 -7.71 -15.78
CA ARG A 193 -28.41 -8.09 -15.85
C ARG A 193 -29.18 -7.32 -16.92
N ALA A 194 -28.92 -6.03 -17.10
CA ALA A 194 -29.55 -5.23 -18.15
C ALA A 194 -29.07 -5.62 -19.55
N ARG A 195 -27.77 -5.91 -19.71
CA ARG A 195 -27.16 -6.33 -20.97
C ARG A 195 -27.65 -7.71 -21.40
N GLN A 196 -27.77 -8.64 -20.45
CA GLN A 196 -28.26 -10.00 -20.67
C GLN A 196 -29.74 -10.00 -21.08
N ARG A 197 -30.57 -9.14 -20.48
CA ARG A 197 -31.97 -8.93 -20.91
C ARG A 197 -32.08 -8.44 -22.36
N ARG A 198 -31.33 -7.39 -22.71
CA ARG A 198 -31.32 -6.83 -24.08
C ARG A 198 -30.84 -7.83 -25.12
N ARG A 199 -29.83 -8.67 -24.82
CA ARG A 199 -29.38 -9.72 -25.74
C ARG A 199 -30.38 -10.86 -25.87
N SER A 200 -31.02 -11.26 -24.77
CA SER A 200 -32.08 -12.28 -24.80
C SER A 200 -33.27 -11.82 -25.66
N GLU A 201 -33.63 -10.53 -25.60
CA GLU A 201 -34.67 -9.93 -26.44
C GLU A 201 -34.24 -9.83 -27.92
N ALA A 202 -32.94 -9.62 -28.17
CA ALA A 202 -32.36 -9.57 -29.51
C ALA A 202 -31.99 -10.95 -30.10
N GLY A 203 -32.28 -12.06 -29.40
CA GLY A 203 -31.98 -13.42 -29.87
C GLY A 203 -30.48 -13.74 -30.00
N LEU A 204 -29.61 -12.95 -29.37
CA LEU A 204 -28.16 -13.12 -29.44
C LEU A 204 -27.69 -14.17 -28.42
N ALA A 205 -26.68 -14.96 -28.79
CA ALA A 205 -26.08 -15.96 -27.92
C ALA A 205 -25.51 -15.33 -26.63
N ALA A 206 -25.53 -16.12 -25.55
CA ALA A 206 -24.96 -15.74 -24.26
C ALA A 206 -23.48 -15.33 -24.44
N GLU A 207 -23.13 -14.18 -23.88
CA GLU A 207 -21.76 -13.68 -23.89
C GLU A 207 -20.87 -14.64 -23.09
N SER A 208 -19.75 -15.07 -23.68
CA SER A 208 -18.82 -15.93 -22.95
C SER A 208 -18.16 -15.12 -21.82
N GLU A 209 -17.77 -15.77 -20.72
CA GLU A 209 -17.10 -15.10 -19.60
C GLU A 209 -15.83 -14.34 -20.06
N LEU A 210 -15.11 -14.88 -21.04
CA LEU A 210 -13.93 -14.25 -21.65
C LEU A 210 -14.25 -12.96 -22.43
N GLU A 211 -15.40 -12.90 -23.11
CA GLU A 211 -15.88 -11.68 -23.79
C GLU A 211 -16.33 -10.63 -22.77
N ALA A 212 -16.96 -11.06 -21.68
CA ALA A 212 -17.36 -10.18 -20.58
C ALA A 212 -16.14 -9.60 -19.85
N GLU A 213 -15.07 -10.38 -19.67
CA GLU A 213 -13.79 -9.91 -19.12
C GLU A 213 -13.02 -8.99 -20.08
N SER A 214 -13.17 -9.19 -21.38
CA SER A 214 -12.57 -8.33 -22.42
C SER A 214 -13.50 -7.21 -22.90
N SER A 215 -14.57 -6.94 -22.14
CA SER A 215 -15.56 -5.93 -22.48
C SER A 215 -14.91 -4.54 -22.61
N PRO A 216 -15.35 -3.70 -23.57
CA PRO A 216 -14.85 -2.33 -23.71
C PRO A 216 -14.88 -1.53 -22.40
N GLY A 217 -15.87 -1.76 -21.53
CA GLY A 217 -15.97 -1.13 -20.22
C GLY A 217 -14.87 -1.56 -19.24
N VAL A 218 -14.46 -2.83 -19.27
CA VAL A 218 -13.35 -3.36 -18.45
C VAL A 218 -12.01 -2.80 -18.93
N LEU A 219 -11.80 -2.74 -20.24
CA LEU A 219 -10.59 -2.16 -20.85
C LEU A 219 -10.47 -0.65 -20.58
N MET A 220 -11.57 0.09 -20.67
CA MET A 220 -11.58 1.52 -20.34
C MET A 220 -11.30 1.74 -18.84
N SER A 221 -11.94 0.95 -17.97
CA SER A 221 -11.75 1.05 -16.52
C SER A 221 -10.31 0.72 -16.11
N SER A 222 -9.71 -0.32 -16.68
CA SER A 222 -8.31 -0.67 -16.40
C SER A 222 -7.35 0.41 -16.90
N GLY A 223 -7.62 1.02 -18.06
CA GLY A 223 -6.87 2.17 -18.58
C GLY A 223 -6.94 3.39 -17.65
N LEU A 224 -8.12 3.69 -17.08
CA LEU A 224 -8.29 4.80 -16.13
C LEU A 224 -7.62 4.53 -14.79
N ILE A 225 -7.68 3.30 -14.28
CA ILE A 225 -6.98 2.91 -13.05
C ILE A 225 -5.47 3.04 -13.25
N ALA A 226 -4.94 2.54 -14.37
CA ALA A 226 -3.52 2.65 -14.71
C ALA A 226 -3.10 4.12 -14.90
N GLY A 227 -3.90 4.91 -15.61
CA GLY A 227 -3.66 6.35 -15.81
C GLY A 227 -3.68 7.13 -14.49
N GLY A 228 -4.64 6.84 -13.61
CA GLY A 228 -4.72 7.42 -12.28
C GLY A 228 -3.51 7.08 -11.40
N ALA A 229 -3.05 5.83 -11.45
CA ALA A 229 -1.84 5.40 -10.72
C ALA A 229 -0.58 6.13 -11.23
N ILE A 230 -0.40 6.23 -12.56
CA ILE A 230 0.74 6.94 -13.16
C ILE A 230 0.68 8.44 -12.83
N ALA A 231 -0.49 9.07 -12.92
CA ALA A 231 -0.67 10.47 -12.54
C ALA A 231 -0.37 10.70 -11.05
N GLY A 232 -0.81 9.79 -10.17
CA GLY A 232 -0.50 9.83 -8.74
C GLY A 232 0.99 9.73 -8.45
N ILE A 233 1.72 8.83 -9.13
CA ILE A 233 3.19 8.74 -9.03
C ILE A 233 3.84 10.03 -9.54
N GLY A 234 3.36 10.58 -10.66
CA GLY A 234 3.84 11.85 -11.19
C GLY A 234 3.69 13.00 -10.20
N LEU A 235 2.52 13.12 -9.56
CA LEU A 235 2.27 14.13 -8.51
C LEU A 235 3.16 13.90 -7.28
N ALA A 236 3.37 12.65 -6.86
CA ALA A 236 4.27 12.34 -5.76
C ALA A 236 5.73 12.70 -6.07
N LEU A 237 6.20 12.49 -7.31
CA LEU A 237 7.52 12.92 -7.76
C LEU A 237 7.64 14.45 -7.83
N LEU A 238 6.58 15.15 -8.26
CA LEU A 238 6.56 16.62 -8.25
C LEU A 238 6.63 17.18 -6.83
N ALA A 239 6.04 16.50 -5.84
CA ALA A 239 6.15 16.88 -4.43
C ALA A 239 7.59 16.79 -3.87
N LEU A 240 8.48 16.04 -4.52
CA LEU A 240 9.92 16.02 -4.18
C LEU A 240 10.69 17.24 -4.72
N ALA A 241 10.08 18.05 -5.60
CA ALA A 241 10.68 19.25 -6.20
C ALA A 241 9.82 20.49 -5.92
N PRO A 242 9.96 21.12 -4.73
CA PRO A 242 9.09 22.23 -4.29
C PRO A 242 9.06 23.42 -5.25
N SER A 243 10.17 23.70 -5.93
CA SER A 243 10.30 24.76 -6.94
C SER A 243 9.44 24.53 -8.18
N VAL A 244 9.32 23.28 -8.63
CA VAL A 244 8.47 22.90 -9.76
C VAL A 244 7.01 22.86 -9.32
N GLN A 245 6.74 22.38 -8.10
CA GLN A 245 5.40 22.38 -7.54
C GLN A 245 4.83 23.80 -7.43
N HIS A 246 5.60 24.78 -6.95
CA HIS A 246 5.16 26.18 -6.89
C HIS A 246 4.89 26.79 -8.28
N ALA A 247 5.67 26.43 -9.30
CA ALA A 247 5.46 26.93 -10.66
C ALA A 247 4.19 26.36 -11.34
N ILE A 248 3.73 25.18 -10.91
CA ILE A 248 2.57 24.46 -11.46
C ILE A 248 1.34 24.59 -10.55
N ASN A 249 1.47 25.22 -9.38
CA ASN A 249 0.37 25.40 -8.44
C ASN A 249 -0.62 26.49 -8.92
N PHE A 250 -1.45 26.15 -9.90
CA PHE A 250 -2.54 27.01 -10.38
C PHE A 250 -3.68 27.14 -9.36
N GLY A 251 -3.70 26.32 -8.30
CA GLY A 251 -4.74 26.34 -7.26
C GLY A 251 -4.66 27.56 -6.34
N GLU A 252 -3.45 28.03 -6.02
CA GLU A 252 -3.25 29.25 -5.22
C GLU A 252 -3.47 30.53 -6.04
N THR A 253 -3.25 30.50 -7.35
CA THR A 253 -3.35 31.70 -8.22
C THR A 253 -4.75 31.93 -8.80
N ALA A 254 -5.61 30.91 -8.84
CA ALA A 254 -6.91 30.98 -9.50
C ALA A 254 -8.13 30.98 -8.56
N GLU A 255 -7.95 30.92 -7.23
CA GLU A 255 -9.05 30.78 -6.24
C GLU A 255 -10.13 29.76 -6.65
N LEU A 256 -9.72 28.74 -7.41
CA LEU A 256 -10.55 27.62 -7.81
C LEU A 256 -10.68 26.75 -6.56
N GLY A 257 -11.57 27.12 -5.64
CA GLY A 257 -11.95 26.30 -4.49
C GLY A 257 -12.55 24.96 -4.95
N ASP A 258 -13.20 24.22 -4.04
CA ASP A 258 -13.75 22.89 -4.34
C ASP A 258 -14.65 22.85 -5.59
N ILE A 259 -15.30 23.97 -5.93
CA ILE A 259 -16.14 24.12 -7.13
C ILE A 259 -15.32 24.09 -8.43
N GLY A 260 -14.08 24.59 -8.43
CA GLY A 260 -13.20 24.57 -9.59
C GLY A 260 -12.80 23.16 -10.02
N SER A 261 -12.77 22.22 -9.07
CA SER A 261 -12.50 20.80 -9.33
C SER A 261 -13.65 20.09 -10.08
N LEU A 262 -14.86 20.67 -10.08
CA LEU A 262 -16.03 20.11 -10.76
C LEU A 262 -15.91 20.18 -12.28
N ILE A 263 -15.15 21.12 -12.83
CA ILE A 263 -14.96 21.28 -14.28
C ILE A 263 -14.16 20.11 -14.88
N PRO A 264 -12.93 19.78 -14.41
CA PRO A 264 -12.21 18.62 -14.91
C PRO A 264 -12.93 17.31 -14.58
N PHE A 265 -13.60 17.22 -13.42
CA PHE A 265 -14.42 16.06 -13.08
C PHE A 265 -15.61 15.87 -14.03
N GLY A 266 -16.32 16.96 -14.36
CA GLY A 266 -17.42 16.96 -15.32
C GLY A 266 -16.97 16.59 -16.74
N LEU A 267 -15.81 17.09 -17.19
CA LEU A 267 -15.21 16.70 -18.47
C LEU A 267 -14.85 15.20 -18.50
N LEU A 268 -14.31 14.68 -17.41
CA LEU A 268 -13.98 13.26 -17.28
C LEU A 268 -15.26 12.41 -17.34
N VAL A 269 -16.30 12.77 -16.58
CA VAL A 269 -17.59 12.08 -16.61
C VAL A 269 -18.24 12.15 -18.00
N PHE A 270 -18.17 13.29 -18.68
CA PHE A 270 -18.66 13.44 -20.04
C PHE A 270 -17.90 12.54 -21.03
N GLY A 271 -16.57 12.48 -20.91
CA GLY A 271 -15.71 11.56 -21.66
C GLY A 271 -16.07 10.09 -21.42
N LEU A 272 -16.36 9.72 -20.17
CA LEU A 272 -16.79 8.37 -19.81
C LEU A 272 -18.14 8.01 -20.44
N VAL A 273 -19.13 8.89 -20.34
CA VAL A 273 -20.48 8.64 -20.88
C VAL A 273 -20.47 8.57 -22.40
N THR A 274 -19.63 9.36 -23.07
CA THR A 274 -19.52 9.35 -24.55
C THR A 274 -18.85 8.08 -25.06
N VAL A 275 -17.84 7.55 -24.35
CA VAL A 275 -17.19 6.28 -24.72
C VAL A 275 -18.08 5.09 -24.38
N ALA A 276 -18.76 5.09 -23.22
CA ALA A 276 -19.66 4.00 -22.83
C ALA A 276 -20.90 3.84 -23.74
N ARG A 277 -21.23 4.86 -24.53
CA ARG A 277 -22.33 4.83 -25.52
C ARG A 277 -21.91 4.36 -26.91
N ARG A 278 -20.62 4.22 -27.18
CA ARG A 278 -20.08 3.66 -28.43
C ARG A 278 -19.84 2.16 -28.27
#